data_AF-A0A2P8WL60-F1
#
_entry.id   AF-A0A2P8WL60-F1
#
_cell.length_a   1.000
_cell.length_b   1.000
_cell.length_c   1.000
_cell.angle_alpha   90.00
_cell.angle_beta   90.00
_cell.angle_gamma   90.00
#
_symmetry.space_group_name_H-M   'P 1'
#
loop_
_entity.id
_entity.type
_entity.pdbx_description
1 polymer ?
#
loop_
_entity_poly.entity_id
_entity_poly.type
_entity_poly.pdbx_seq_one_letter_code
_entity_poly.pdbx_strand_id
1 'polypeptide(L)' 'MTKRYQNPFWLGFLGFIGFLGFLAFTEKAPPFLFYFTFFSFFSAFRYVREELKYLGLLGAVGLVVAILGVFGVFPV' A
#
# COMPACT_ATOMS: atom_id res chain seq x y z
N MET A 1 2.70 27.82 -20.94
CA MET A 1 3.08 26.53 -20.34
C MET A 1 2.33 26.39 -19.02
N THR A 2 1.11 25.88 -19.06
CA THR A 2 0.22 25.76 -17.89
C THR A 2 0.73 24.63 -17.00
N LYS A 3 1.31 24.96 -15.84
CA LYS A 3 1.57 23.97 -14.78
C LYS A 3 0.23 23.38 -14.37
N ARG A 4 -0.14 22.22 -14.91
CA ARG A 4 -1.24 21.42 -14.38
C ARG A 4 -0.87 21.09 -12.94
N TYR A 5 -1.52 21.76 -12.00
CA TYR A 5 -1.66 21.24 -10.65
C TYR A 5 -2.45 19.94 -10.81
N GLN A 6 -1.75 18.82 -11.06
CA GLN A 6 -2.34 17.51 -10.98
C GLN A 6 -2.71 17.34 -9.52
N ASN A 7 -3.99 17.55 -9.20
CA ASN A 7 -4.50 17.35 -7.84
C ASN A 7 -4.15 15.92 -7.42
N PRO A 8 -3.27 15.72 -6.42
CA PRO A 8 -2.79 14.40 -6.04
C PRO A 8 -3.83 13.62 -5.22
N PHE A 9 -5.12 13.93 -5.37
CA PHE A 9 -6.21 13.25 -4.68
C PHE A 9 -6.16 11.73 -4.90
N TRP A 10 -5.76 11.30 -6.10
CA TRP A 10 -5.54 9.90 -6.44
C TRP A 10 -4.43 9.24 -5.61
N LEU A 11 -3.39 9.97 -5.22
CA LEU A 11 -2.36 9.45 -4.32
C LEU A 11 -2.93 9.25 -2.92
N GLY A 12 -3.73 10.20 -2.42
CA GLY A 12 -4.43 10.03 -1.14
C GLY A 12 -5.37 8.82 -1.13
N PHE A 13 -6.14 8.64 -2.21
CA PHE A 13 -7.03 7.49 -2.39
C PHE A 13 -6.28 6.16 -2.46
N LEU A 14 -5.14 6.12 -3.16
CA LEU A 14 -4.30 4.93 -3.24
C LEU A 14 -3.75 4.54 -1.86
N GLY A 15 -3.38 5.54 -1.05
CA GLY A 15 -2.95 5.33 0.33
C GLY A 15 -4.08 4.80 1.21
N PHE A 16 -5.29 5.33 1.04
CA PHE A 16 -6.48 4.85 1.73
C PHE A 16 -6.77 3.37 1.42
N ILE A 17 -6.67 2.96 0.15
CA ILE A 17 -6.79 1.53 -0.22
C ILE A 17 -5.71 0.71 0.48
N GLY A 18 -4.46 1.19 0.50
CA GLY A 18 -3.38 0.54 1.24
C GLY A 18 -3.72 0.31 2.72
N PHE A 19 -4.34 1.30 3.36
CA PHE A 19 -4.78 1.21 4.76
C PHE A 19 -5.91 0.21 5.00
N LEU A 20 -6.73 -0.14 3.99
CA LEU A 20 -7.72 -1.21 4.13
C LEU A 20 -7.08 -2.57 4.44
N GLY A 21 -5.78 -2.74 4.20
CA GLY A 21 -5.04 -3.94 4.59
C GLY A 21 -5.07 -4.23 6.09
N PHE A 22 -5.25 -3.21 6.94
CA PHE A 22 -5.42 -3.41 8.37
C PHE A 22 -6.70 -4.16 8.74
N LEU A 23 -7.73 -4.13 7.88
CA LEU A 23 -8.96 -4.91 8.11
C LEU A 23 -8.71 -6.41 8.13
N ALA A 24 -7.59 -6.88 7.55
CA ALA A 24 -7.19 -8.28 7.63
C ALA A 24 -7.11 -8.79 9.06
N PHE A 25 -6.65 -7.95 9.99
CA PHE A 25 -6.50 -8.30 11.41
C PHE A 25 -7.83 -8.30 12.18
N THR A 26 -8.78 -7.46 11.76
CA THR A 26 -10.11 -7.38 12.37
C THR A 26 -11.00 -8.53 11.91
N GLU A 27 -10.99 -8.81 10.60
CA GLU A 27 -11.83 -9.82 9.95
C GLU A 27 -11.21 -11.22 9.96
N LYS A 28 -9.99 -11.37 10.50
CA LYS A 28 -9.17 -12.59 10.43
C LYS A 28 -9.07 -13.18 9.03
N ALA A 29 -8.93 -12.28 8.06
CA ALA A 29 -9.04 -12.57 6.65
C ALA A 29 -7.70 -12.24 5.95
N PRO A 30 -6.78 -13.21 5.84
CA PRO A 30 -5.47 -13.02 5.22
C PRO A 30 -5.47 -12.39 3.82
N PRO A 31 -6.46 -12.63 2.94
CA PRO A 31 -6.50 -11.98 1.63
C PRO A 31 -6.55 -10.45 1.69
N PHE A 32 -7.04 -9.86 2.78
CA PHE A 32 -7.05 -8.40 2.92
C PHE A 32 -5.64 -7.82 3.07
N LEU A 33 -4.63 -8.59 3.51
CA LEU A 33 -3.25 -8.10 3.59
C LEU A 33 -2.71 -7.67 2.21
N PHE A 34 -3.25 -8.22 1.11
CA PHE A 34 -2.86 -7.79 -0.24
C PHE A 34 -3.15 -6.32 -0.51
N TYR A 35 -4.06 -5.67 0.23
CA TYR A 35 -4.27 -4.24 0.12
C TYR A 35 -3.00 -3.44 0.45
N PHE A 36 -2.14 -3.91 1.36
CA PHE A 36 -0.86 -3.24 1.62
C PHE A 36 0.02 -3.14 0.39
N THR A 37 -0.09 -4.06 -0.58
CA THR A 37 0.65 -4.01 -1.85
C THR A 37 0.35 -2.75 -2.65
N PHE A 38 -0.81 -2.09 -2.45
CA PHE A 38 -1.11 -0.82 -3.11
C PHE A 38 -0.16 0.30 -2.70
N PHE A 39 0.48 0.21 -1.52
CA PHE A 39 1.53 1.15 -1.14
C PHE A 39 2.77 1.03 -2.05
N SER A 40 3.04 -0.12 -2.66
CA SER A 40 4.17 -0.31 -3.59
C SER A 40 4.07 0.61 -4.81
N PHE A 41 2.85 0.95 -5.24
CA PHE A 41 2.63 1.86 -6.36
C PHE A 41 3.14 3.28 -6.06
N PHE A 42 3.25 3.69 -4.79
CA PHE A 42 3.87 4.97 -4.43
C PHE A 42 5.36 5.01 -4.80
N SER A 43 6.03 3.86 -4.89
CA SER A 43 7.41 3.77 -5.38
C SER A 43 7.56 4.28 -6.82
N ALA A 44 6.54 4.10 -7.67
CA ALA A 44 6.55 4.62 -9.04
C ALA A 44 6.54 6.16 -9.07
N PHE A 45 6.01 6.80 -8.02
CA PHE A 45 5.98 8.25 -7.85
C PHE A 45 7.17 8.79 -7.06
N ARG A 46 8.25 8.02 -6.89
CA ARG A 46 9.50 8.46 -6.24
C ARG A 46 10.07 9.75 -6.82
N TYR A 47 9.79 10.03 -8.09
CA TYR A 47 10.22 11.24 -8.79
C TYR A 47 9.47 12.51 -8.33
N VAL A 48 8.30 12.36 -7.70
CA VAL A 48 7.45 13.48 -7.28
C VAL A 48 7.81 13.94 -5.87
N ARG A 49 7.98 13.01 -4.92
CA ARG A 49 8.62 13.27 -3.63
C ARG A 49 9.40 12.05 -3.16
N GLU A 50 10.58 12.28 -2.60
CA GLU A 50 11.44 11.21 -2.07
C GLU A 50 10.78 10.42 -0.94
N GLU A 51 9.89 11.06 -0.16
CA GLU A 51 9.15 10.43 0.92
C GLU A 51 8.26 9.26 0.46
N LEU A 52 7.75 9.31 -0.78
CA LEU A 52 6.92 8.23 -1.34
C LEU A 52 7.71 6.92 -1.52
N LYS A 53 9.04 6.99 -1.56
CA LYS A 53 9.90 5.80 -1.58
C LYS A 53 9.66 4.91 -0.36
N TYR A 54 9.44 5.50 0.82
CA TYR A 54 9.18 4.74 2.05
C TYR A 54 7.83 4.06 2.03
N LEU A 55 6.79 4.71 1.48
CA LEU A 55 5.50 4.06 1.24
C LEU A 55 5.65 2.91 0.24
N GLY A 56 6.42 3.12 -0.84
CA GLY A 56 6.77 2.07 -1.78
C GLY A 56 7.38 0.83 -1.10
N LEU A 57 8.33 1.07 -0.18
CA LEU A 57 8.98 0.02 0.60
C LEU A 57 7.97 -0.68 1.53
N LEU A 58 7.07 0.09 2.16
CA LEU A 58 6.01 -0.43 3.02
C LEU A 58 5.11 -1.41 2.26
N GLY A 59 4.76 -1.11 1.01
CA GLY A 59 3.96 -2.03 0.21
C GLY A 59 4.69 -3.31 -0.19
N ALA A 60 6.00 -3.24 -0.41
CA ALA A 60 6.80 -4.44 -0.68
C ALA A 60 6.85 -5.35 0.55
N VAL A 61 7.04 -4.77 1.75
CA VAL A 61 6.94 -5.50 3.02
C VAL A 61 5.54 -6.07 3.20
N GLY A 62 4.51 -5.28 2.89
CA GLY A 62 3.11 -5.70 2.93
C GLY A 62 2.81 -6.92 2.05
N LEU A 63 3.41 -7.01 0.86
CA LEU A 63 3.26 -8.17 -0.01
C LEU A 63 3.89 -9.43 0.60
N VAL A 64 5.07 -9.30 1.21
CA VAL A 64 5.72 -10.42 1.92
C VAL A 64 4.84 -10.90 3.07
N VAL A 65 4.31 -9.96 3.87
CA VAL A 65 3.38 -10.25 4.98
C VAL A 65 2.09 -10.88 4.46
N ALA A 66 1.54 -10.41 3.34
CA ALA A 66 0.34 -10.97 2.74
C ALA A 66 0.53 -12.42 2.29
N ILE A 67 1.63 -12.71 1.61
CA ILE A 67 1.99 -14.07 1.21
C ILE A 67 2.09 -14.96 2.44
N LEU A 68 2.84 -14.56 3.46
CA LEU A 68 3.00 -15.34 4.70
C LEU A 68 1.68 -15.53 5.46
N GLY A 69 0.81 -14.52 5.48
CA GLY A 69 -0.52 -14.61 6.08
C GLY A 69 -1.42 -15.60 5.35
N VAL A 70 -1.39 -15.63 4.01
CA VAL A 70 -2.15 -16.61 3.21
C VAL A 70 -1.63 -18.03 3.42
N PHE A 71 -0.32 -18.20 3.61
CA PHE A 71 0.28 -19.48 3.99
C PHE A 71 0.02 -19.89 5.45
N GLY A 72 -0.61 -19.04 6.26
CA GLY A 72 -0.93 -19.33 7.66
C GLY A 72 0.29 -19.34 8.59
N VAL A 73 1.37 -18.66 8.21
CA VAL A 73 2.59 -18.57 9.03
C VAL A 73 2.34 -17.81 10.34
N PHE A 74 1.35 -16.90 10.35
CA PHE A 74 0.90 -16.19 11.53
C PHE A 74 -0.61 -15.96 11.48
N PRO A 75 -1.27 -15.91 12.65
CA PRO A 75 -2.66 -15.51 12.73
C PRO A 75 -2.77 -14.02 12.41
N VAL A 76 -3.60 -13.72 11.42
CA VAL A 76 -4.15 -12.41 11.16
C VAL A 76 -5.62 -12.43 11.47
#